data_AF-A0A2D7AB48-F1
#
_entry.id   AF-A0A2D7AB48-F1
#
_cell.length_a   1.000
_cell.length_b   1.000
_cell.length_c   1.000
_cell.angle_alpha   90.00
_cell.angle_beta   90.00
_cell.angle_gamma   90.00
#
_symmetry.space_group_name_H-M   'P 1'
#
loop_
_entity.id
_entity.type
_entity.pdbx_description
1 polymer ?
#
loop_
_entity_poly.entity_id
_entity_poly.type
_entity_poly.pdbx_seq_one_letter_code
_entity_poly.pdbx_strand_id
1 'polypeptide(L)'
;MTKMGNKFFPLLSVGILLASMDAGAVSKRVKGQYGYSTQPYWKVGKLSARLSSACQRGVFGQREHMRLSIGFVGREGKAVTGIATSNWNLIDPYKLAKPNKTYHFFNQGFTNCKVYIAETPKNRR
;
A
#
# COMPACT_ATOMS: atom_id res chain seq x y z
N MET A 1 28.20 54.42 38.67
CA MET A 1 27.54 55.63 38.12
C MET A 1 27.57 55.56 36.60
N THR A 2 26.43 55.89 35.96
CA THR A 2 26.20 56.16 34.52
C THR A 2 26.44 55.01 33.52
N LYS A 3 25.59 54.71 32.52
CA LYS A 3 24.43 55.40 31.93
C LYS A 3 23.60 54.40 31.08
N MET A 4 22.28 54.58 31.09
CA MET A 4 21.31 53.96 30.15
C MET A 4 21.60 54.32 28.68
N GLY A 5 21.15 53.46 27.75
CA GLY A 5 21.18 53.73 26.32
C GLY A 5 20.24 52.81 25.53
N ASN A 6 18.94 53.11 25.61
CA ASN A 6 17.83 52.47 24.91
C ASN A 6 17.91 52.75 23.39
N LYS A 7 17.81 51.73 22.52
CA LYS A 7 17.46 51.93 21.10
C LYS A 7 16.48 50.85 20.62
N PHE A 8 15.22 51.25 20.60
CA PHE A 8 14.12 50.70 19.81
C PHE A 8 14.55 50.45 18.37
N PHE A 9 14.33 49.24 17.85
CA PHE A 9 14.35 48.95 16.41
C PHE A 9 12.94 48.57 15.95
N PRO A 10 12.48 49.10 14.80
CA PRO A 10 11.09 49.05 14.40
C PRO A 10 10.69 47.68 13.82
N LEU A 11 9.42 47.36 14.08
CA LEU A 11 8.59 46.39 13.41
C LEU A 11 8.84 46.35 11.89
N LEU A 12 9.24 45.18 11.39
CA LEU A 12 8.99 44.80 10.01
C LEU A 12 8.20 43.49 10.00
N SER A 13 6.92 43.64 9.72
CA SER A 13 5.94 42.60 9.50
C SER A 13 6.36 41.73 8.31
N VAL A 14 6.82 40.52 8.56
CA VAL A 14 6.97 39.50 7.50
C VAL A 14 5.66 38.74 7.42
N GLY A 15 4.97 38.93 6.30
CA GLY A 15 3.65 38.39 6.03
C GLY A 15 3.57 36.86 6.18
N ILE A 16 2.49 36.42 6.83
CA ILE A 16 2.10 35.02 6.88
C ILE A 16 1.69 34.61 5.46
N LEU A 17 2.56 33.87 4.78
CA LEU A 17 2.18 33.10 3.59
C LEU A 17 1.24 31.98 4.05
N LEU A 18 -0.07 32.25 3.96
CA LEU A 18 -1.10 31.22 3.98
C LEU A 18 -0.89 30.34 2.74
N ALA A 19 -0.11 29.28 2.89
CA ALA A 19 -0.07 28.21 1.92
C ALA A 19 -1.44 27.53 1.94
N SER A 20 -2.23 27.79 0.89
CA SER A 20 -3.45 27.06 0.58
C SER A 20 -3.09 25.57 0.51
N MET A 21 -3.43 24.81 1.56
CA MET A 21 -3.35 23.36 1.50
C MET A 21 -4.45 22.92 0.54
N ASP A 22 -4.08 22.68 -0.71
CA ASP A 22 -4.93 22.08 -1.73
C ASP A 22 -5.27 20.64 -1.29
N ALA A 23 -6.25 20.53 -0.39
CA ALA A 23 -6.81 19.29 0.08
C ALA A 23 -7.75 18.74 -1.00
N GLY A 24 -7.17 18.30 -2.12
CA GLY A 24 -7.97 18.03 -3.31
C GLY A 24 -7.40 17.03 -4.30
N ALA A 25 -6.30 16.34 -4.00
CA ALA A 25 -5.88 15.22 -4.84
C ALA A 25 -6.75 13.98 -4.56
N VAL A 26 -8.03 14.02 -4.94
CA VAL A 26 -8.83 12.80 -5.14
C VAL A 26 -8.19 12.08 -6.33
N SER A 27 -7.17 11.27 -6.04
CA SER A 27 -6.50 10.42 -7.02
C SER A 27 -7.57 9.53 -7.67
N LYS A 28 -7.98 9.87 -8.89
CA LYS A 28 -8.85 9.04 -9.72
C LYS A 28 -8.16 7.69 -9.85
N ARG A 29 -8.69 6.66 -9.19
CA ARG A 29 -8.09 5.32 -9.18
C ARG A 29 -7.99 4.84 -10.63
N VAL A 30 -6.83 4.31 -11.01
CA VAL A 30 -6.67 3.69 -12.33
C VAL A 30 -7.53 2.43 -12.39
N LYS A 31 -8.07 2.09 -13.56
CA LYS A 31 -8.84 0.84 -13.74
C LYS A 31 -8.02 -0.36 -13.23
N GLY A 32 -8.60 -1.19 -12.37
CA GLY A 32 -7.92 -2.33 -11.74
C GLY A 32 -7.17 -1.98 -10.44
N GLN A 33 -7.15 -0.72 -10.02
CA GLN A 33 -6.60 -0.33 -8.72
C GLN A 33 -7.70 -0.39 -7.66
N TYR A 34 -7.55 -1.33 -6.72
CA TYR A 34 -8.43 -1.45 -5.56
C TYR A 34 -8.22 -0.29 -4.58
N GLY A 35 -6.96 0.11 -4.36
CA GLY A 35 -6.62 1.22 -3.47
C GLY A 35 -5.14 1.58 -3.51
N TYR A 36 -4.76 2.47 -2.58
CA TYR A 36 -3.37 2.79 -2.30
C TYR A 36 -3.13 2.89 -0.79
N SER A 37 -1.87 2.80 -0.37
CA SER A 37 -1.45 2.98 1.02
C SER A 37 -0.09 3.67 1.09
N THR A 38 0.13 4.45 2.14
CA THR A 38 1.45 5.03 2.47
C THR A 38 2.28 4.11 3.38
N GLN A 39 1.70 3.04 3.89
CA GLN A 39 2.45 2.00 4.60
C GLN A 39 3.29 1.17 3.60
N PRO A 40 4.34 0.48 4.06
CA PRO A 40 5.09 -0.41 3.18
C PRO A 40 4.29 -1.67 2.82
N TYR A 41 4.53 -2.24 1.63
CA TYR A 41 3.71 -3.32 1.07
C TYR A 41 3.58 -4.57 1.95
N TRP A 42 4.59 -4.89 2.76
CA TRP A 42 4.56 -6.04 3.66
C TRP A 42 3.60 -5.89 4.84
N LYS A 43 3.02 -4.71 5.05
CA LYS A 43 1.99 -4.47 6.08
C LYS A 43 0.59 -4.86 5.62
N VAL A 44 0.40 -5.24 4.35
CA VAL A 44 -0.91 -5.63 3.80
C VAL A 44 -1.46 -6.92 4.44
N GLY A 45 -0.60 -7.75 5.02
CA GLY A 45 -1.00 -8.99 5.68
C GLY A 45 0.18 -9.76 6.26
N LYS A 46 -0.06 -10.98 6.73
CA LYS A 46 0.99 -11.86 7.26
C LYS A 46 1.70 -12.59 6.12
N LEU A 47 3.02 -12.47 6.04
CA LEU A 47 3.82 -13.23 5.08
C LEU A 47 3.66 -14.74 5.30
N SER A 48 3.44 -15.48 4.22
CA SER A 48 3.36 -16.94 4.24
C SER A 48 4.52 -17.56 3.47
N ALA A 49 5.46 -18.20 4.16
CA ALA A 49 6.57 -18.89 3.53
C ALA A 49 6.11 -20.01 2.59
N ARG A 50 5.12 -20.81 3.02
CA ARG A 50 4.54 -21.90 2.22
C ARG A 50 3.94 -21.38 0.92
N LEU A 51 3.13 -20.32 0.97
CA LEU A 51 2.49 -19.78 -0.22
C LEU A 51 3.47 -19.01 -1.11
N SER A 52 4.47 -18.36 -0.51
CA SER A 52 5.54 -17.70 -1.28
C SER A 52 6.35 -18.73 -2.08
N SER A 53 6.74 -19.85 -1.46
CA SER A 53 7.39 -20.96 -2.16
C SER A 53 6.51 -21.58 -3.26
N ALA A 54 5.19 -21.69 -3.03
CA ALA A 54 4.26 -22.13 -4.06
C ALA A 54 4.14 -21.12 -5.22
N CYS A 55 4.12 -19.82 -4.92
CA CYS A 55 4.10 -18.77 -5.94
C CYS A 55 5.38 -18.73 -6.77
N GLN A 56 6.53 -18.88 -6.14
CA GLN A 56 7.83 -18.94 -6.81
C GLN A 56 7.92 -20.11 -7.80
N ARG A 57 7.20 -21.21 -7.51
CA ARG A 57 7.06 -22.38 -8.40
C ARG A 57 5.92 -22.24 -9.42
N GLY A 58 5.19 -21.12 -9.43
CA GLY A 58 4.07 -20.89 -10.35
C GLY A 58 2.79 -21.67 -10.02
N VAL A 59 2.72 -22.32 -8.85
CA VAL A 59 1.58 -23.17 -8.45
C VAL A 59 0.67 -22.53 -7.39
N PHE A 60 0.84 -21.22 -7.16
CA PHE A 60 -0.07 -20.40 -6.36
C PHE A 60 0.01 -18.94 -6.80
N GLY A 61 -1.06 -18.38 -7.36
CA GLY A 61 -0.98 -17.09 -8.05
C GLY A 61 -2.33 -16.50 -8.44
N GLN A 62 -2.31 -15.30 -9.01
CA GLN A 62 -3.46 -14.73 -9.73
C GLN A 62 -3.66 -15.40 -11.09
N ARG A 63 -4.91 -15.63 -11.51
CA ARG A 63 -5.26 -16.08 -12.88
C ARG A 63 -4.98 -14.98 -13.90
N GLU A 64 -5.48 -13.78 -13.62
CA GLU A 64 -5.21 -12.56 -14.35
C GLU A 64 -4.37 -11.64 -13.46
N HIS A 65 -3.11 -11.40 -13.86
CA HIS A 65 -2.17 -10.61 -13.09
C HIS A 65 -2.67 -9.17 -12.92
N MET A 66 -2.64 -8.67 -11.68
CA MET A 66 -2.97 -7.28 -11.33
C MET A 66 -4.38 -6.82 -11.74
N ARG A 67 -5.33 -7.77 -11.96
CA ARG A 67 -6.74 -7.45 -12.21
C ARG A 67 -7.35 -6.57 -11.12
N LEU A 68 -6.96 -6.85 -9.87
CA LEU A 68 -7.09 -5.92 -8.75
C LEU A 68 -5.74 -5.77 -8.07
N SER A 69 -5.40 -4.54 -7.69
CA SER A 69 -4.10 -4.22 -7.10
C SER A 69 -4.16 -3.15 -6.01
N ILE A 70 -3.18 -3.16 -5.12
CA ILE A 70 -2.92 -2.08 -4.15
C ILE A 70 -1.56 -1.47 -4.46
N GLY A 71 -1.53 -0.14 -4.64
CA GLY A 71 -0.29 0.62 -4.75
C GLY A 71 0.22 1.08 -3.40
N PHE A 72 1.47 0.81 -3.07
CA PHE A 72 2.14 1.30 -1.87
C PHE A 72 3.10 2.41 -2.28
N VAL A 73 2.85 3.63 -1.78
CA VAL A 73 3.49 4.87 -2.27
C VAL A 73 4.29 5.62 -1.20
N GLY A 74 4.41 5.03 0.00
CA GLY A 74 5.18 5.59 1.12
C GLY A 74 6.67 5.76 0.85
N ARG A 75 7.39 6.38 1.78
CA ARG A 75 8.86 6.52 1.68
C ARG A 75 9.59 5.18 1.69
N GLU A 76 9.02 4.19 2.38
CA GLU A 76 9.54 2.83 2.49
C GLU A 76 8.60 1.83 1.83
N GLY A 77 9.18 0.76 1.28
CA GLY A 77 8.40 -0.38 0.78
C GLY A 77 7.41 -0.03 -0.33
N LYS A 78 7.80 0.89 -1.24
CA LYS A 78 7.05 1.16 -2.47
C LYS A 78 6.95 -0.10 -3.31
N ALA A 79 5.73 -0.47 -3.67
CA ALA A 79 5.47 -1.61 -4.53
C ALA A 79 4.02 -1.59 -5.01
N VAL A 80 3.68 -2.53 -5.89
CA VAL A 80 2.31 -2.89 -6.20
C VAL A 80 2.12 -4.35 -5.82
N THR A 81 1.02 -4.66 -5.14
CA THR A 81 0.62 -6.06 -4.91
C THR A 81 -0.66 -6.36 -5.66
N GLY A 82 -0.70 -7.50 -6.33
CA GLY A 82 -1.93 -8.04 -6.92
C GLY A 82 -2.80 -8.72 -5.86
N ILE A 83 -4.10 -8.86 -6.14
CA ILE A 83 -5.10 -9.39 -5.21
C ILE A 83 -5.77 -10.62 -5.81
N ALA A 84 -5.93 -11.68 -5.01
CA ALA A 84 -6.87 -12.76 -5.30
C ALA A 84 -7.53 -13.26 -4.00
N THR A 85 -8.65 -13.97 -4.12
CA THR A 85 -9.29 -14.68 -2.99
C THR A 85 -9.49 -16.14 -3.37
N SER A 86 -9.86 -17.01 -2.41
CA SER A 86 -10.13 -18.42 -2.72
C SER A 86 -11.22 -18.61 -3.80
N ASN A 87 -12.12 -17.64 -3.93
CA ASN A 87 -13.29 -17.73 -4.82
C ASN A 87 -13.15 -16.82 -6.05
N TRP A 88 -12.04 -16.09 -6.20
CA TRP A 88 -11.88 -15.13 -7.28
C TRP A 88 -10.41 -14.93 -7.67
N ASN A 89 -10.15 -15.00 -8.97
CA ASN A 89 -8.86 -14.73 -9.59
C ASN A 89 -7.68 -15.57 -9.06
N LEU A 90 -7.88 -16.74 -8.47
CA LEU A 90 -6.81 -17.55 -7.86
C LEU A 90 -6.48 -18.83 -8.66
N ILE A 91 -5.20 -19.05 -8.92
CA ILE A 91 -4.58 -20.32 -9.32
C ILE A 91 -4.13 -21.02 -8.04
N ASP A 92 -4.72 -22.17 -7.74
CA ASP A 92 -4.38 -22.98 -6.55
C ASP A 92 -4.70 -24.47 -6.78
N PRO A 93 -3.95 -25.17 -7.64
CA PRO A 93 -4.20 -26.59 -7.96
C PRO A 93 -4.07 -27.51 -6.74
N TYR A 94 -3.29 -27.12 -5.73
CA TYR A 94 -3.04 -27.91 -4.52
C TYR A 94 -3.95 -27.53 -3.34
N LYS A 95 -4.95 -26.67 -3.56
CA LYS A 95 -5.92 -26.24 -2.53
C LYS A 95 -5.24 -25.73 -1.26
N LEU A 96 -4.19 -24.94 -1.41
CA LEU A 96 -3.43 -24.34 -0.32
C LEU A 96 -4.18 -23.18 0.35
N ALA A 97 -5.12 -22.57 -0.36
CA ALA A 97 -5.91 -21.45 0.10
C ALA A 97 -6.87 -21.84 1.23
N LYS A 98 -6.92 -20.99 2.25
CA LYS A 98 -7.93 -21.01 3.30
C LYS A 98 -9.16 -20.18 2.90
N PRO A 99 -10.36 -20.56 3.38
CA PRO A 99 -11.57 -19.76 3.19
C PRO A 99 -11.44 -18.39 3.88
N ASN A 100 -12.19 -17.40 3.36
CA ASN A 100 -12.27 -16.03 3.90
C ASN A 100 -10.92 -15.30 4.00
N LYS A 101 -9.96 -15.67 3.14
CA LYS A 101 -8.67 -14.99 3.03
C LYS A 101 -8.52 -14.28 1.70
N THR A 102 -7.83 -13.14 1.77
CA THR A 102 -7.32 -12.41 0.63
C THR A 102 -5.82 -12.63 0.55
N TYR A 103 -5.33 -12.92 -0.65
CA TYR A 103 -3.93 -13.14 -0.96
C TYR A 103 -3.39 -11.95 -1.73
N HIS A 104 -2.30 -11.39 -1.23
CA HIS A 104 -1.59 -10.27 -1.83
C HIS A 104 -0.26 -10.75 -2.39
N PHE A 105 -0.10 -10.60 -3.70
CA PHE A 105 1.05 -11.11 -4.43
C PHE A 105 2.01 -9.97 -4.76
N PHE A 106 3.22 -10.05 -4.21
CA PHE A 106 4.34 -9.22 -4.62
C PHE A 106 5.22 -10.04 -5.57
N ASN A 107 5.55 -9.48 -6.73
CA ASN A 107 6.41 -10.10 -7.75
C ASN A 107 5.98 -11.53 -8.17
N GLN A 108 4.68 -11.75 -8.39
CA GLN A 108 4.23 -13.00 -9.02
C GLN A 108 4.90 -13.18 -10.39
N GLY A 109 5.37 -14.39 -10.66
CA GLY A 109 6.13 -14.72 -11.88
C GLY A 109 7.65 -14.62 -11.72
N PHE A 110 8.15 -14.15 -10.57
CA PHE A 110 9.58 -14.06 -10.27
C PHE A 110 9.97 -14.97 -9.10
N THR A 111 11.26 -15.31 -9.02
CA THR A 111 11.83 -16.15 -7.95
C THR A 111 11.76 -15.51 -6.57
N ASN A 112 11.56 -14.19 -6.49
CA ASN A 112 11.33 -13.46 -5.25
C ASN A 112 9.84 -13.20 -4.95
N CYS A 113 8.92 -13.98 -5.54
CA CYS A 113 7.50 -13.85 -5.25
C CYS A 113 7.25 -14.00 -3.74
N LYS A 114 6.44 -13.08 -3.18
CA LYS A 114 5.97 -13.11 -1.80
C LYS A 114 4.46 -13.06 -1.76
N VAL A 115 3.88 -13.89 -0.89
CA VAL A 115 2.44 -13.94 -0.67
C VAL A 115 2.12 -13.53 0.78
N TYR A 116 1.31 -12.48 0.92
CA TYR A 116 0.80 -12.01 2.19
C TYR A 116 -0.68 -12.37 2.33
N ILE A 117 -1.08 -12.81 3.51
CA ILE A 117 -2.45 -13.26 3.81
C ILE A 117 -3.12 -12.22 4.71
N ALA A 118 -4.31 -11.78 4.30
CA ALA A 118 -5.19 -10.92 5.09
C ALA A 118 -6.58 -11.56 5.24
N GLU A 119 -7.34 -11.11 6.24
CA GLU A 119 -8.78 -11.44 6.30
C GLU A 119 -9.50 -10.77 5.12
N THR A 120 -10.38 -11.51 4.46
CA THR A 120 -11.28 -10.89 3.47
C THR A 120 -12.31 -10.04 4.21
N PRO A 121 -12.46 -8.74 3.89
CA PRO A 121 -13.47 -7.90 4.52
C PRO A 121 -14.87 -8.49 4.33
N LYS A 122 -15.67 -8.55 5.40
CA LYS A 122 -17.08 -8.91 5.29
C LYS A 122 -17.79 -7.87 4.44
N ASN A 123 -18.53 -8.30 3.42
CA ASN A 123 -19.35 -7.40 2.63
C ASN A 123 -20.45 -6.83 3.54
N ARG A 124 -20.37 -5.54 3.85
CA ARG A 124 -21.47 -4.81 4.53
C ARG A 124 -22.52 -4.51 3.47
N ARG A 125 -23.35 -5.51 3.16
CA ARG A 125 -24.60 -5.29 2.44
C ARG A 125 -25.69 -4.92 3.44
#